data_AF-A0A920PDJ1-F1
#
_entry.id   AF-A0A920PDJ1-F1
#
_cell.length_a   1.000
_cell.length_b   1.000
_cell.length_c   1.000
_cell.angle_alpha   90.00
_cell.angle_beta   90.00
_cell.angle_gamma   90.00
#
_symmetry.space_group_name_H-M   'P 1'
#
loop_
_entity.id
_entity.type
_entity.pdbx_description
1 polymer ?
#
loop_
_entity_poly.entity_id
_entity_poly.type
_entity_poly.pdbx_seq_one_letter_code
_entity_poly.pdbx_strand_id
1 'polypeptide(L)' 'MPAHIRSALTQTQLSIPVQENKMVLGIWQGIYLFEHRVDPHKRNVLLHLLGE' A
#
# COMPACT_ATOMS: atom_id res chain seq x y z
N MET A 1 -18.81 10.03 3.26
CA MET A 1 -18.16 10.76 2.14
C MET A 1 -16.69 11.14 2.37
N PRO A 2 -16.23 11.66 3.54
CA PRO A 2 -14.86 12.16 3.68
C PRO A 2 -13.75 11.15 3.36
N ALA A 3 -13.95 9.88 3.71
CA ALA A 3 -12.97 8.82 3.46
C ALA A 3 -12.72 8.56 1.96
N HIS A 4 -13.73 8.71 1.09
CA HIS A 4 -13.56 8.50 -0.35
C HIS A 4 -12.69 9.59 -0.98
N ILE A 5 -12.88 10.85 -0.55
CA ILE A 5 -12.05 11.96 -1.01
C ILE A 5 -10.61 11.76 -0.55
N ARG A 6 -10.39 11.36 0.71
CA ARG A 6 -9.04 11.02 1.20
C ARG A 6 -8.40 9.93 0.36
N SER A 7 -9.10 8.81 0.13
CA SER A 7 -8.59 7.72 -0.70
C SER A 7 -8.29 8.13 -2.13
N ALA A 8 -9.05 9.05 -2.73
CA ALA A 8 -8.77 9.56 -4.06
C ALA A 8 -7.54 10.49 -4.12
N LEU A 9 -7.27 11.20 -3.03
CA LEU A 9 -6.14 12.15 -2.92
C LEU A 9 -4.86 11.51 -2.37
N THR A 10 -4.97 10.37 -1.69
CA THR A 10 -3.83 9.61 -1.18
C THR A 10 -3.50 8.45 -2.10
N GLN A 11 -2.26 7.97 -2.02
CA GLN A 11 -1.83 6.79 -2.73
C GLN A 11 -2.55 5.52 -2.22
N THR A 12 -3.18 4.78 -3.13
CA THR A 12 -3.92 3.53 -2.83
C THR A 12 -3.23 2.28 -3.36
N GLN A 13 -2.14 2.43 -4.10
CA GLN A 13 -1.30 1.35 -4.62
C GLN A 13 0.17 1.75 -4.57
N LEU A 14 1.07 0.79 -4.37
CA LEU A 14 2.52 1.00 -4.36
C LEU A 14 3.16 0.11 -5.42
N SER A 15 4.13 0.65 -6.14
CA SER A 15 5.05 -0.14 -6.96
C SER A 15 6.39 -0.18 -6.24
N ILE A 16 6.86 -1.38 -5.90
CA ILE A 16 8.06 -1.58 -5.10
C ILE A 16 9.01 -2.48 -5.91
N PRO A 17 10.25 -2.02 -6.20
CA PRO A 17 11.23 -2.85 -6.89
C PRO A 17 11.58 -4.08 -6.06
N VAL A 18 11.82 -5.20 -6.75
CA VAL A 18 12.31 -6.44 -6.14
C VAL A 18 13.63 -6.80 -6.79
N GLN A 19 14.63 -7.09 -5.97
CA GLN A 19 15.95 -7.53 -6.40
C GLN A 19 16.40 -8.67 -5.50
N GLU A 20 17.00 -9.73 -6.08
CA GLU A 20 17.48 -10.90 -5.32
C GLU A 20 16.41 -11.47 -4.36
N ASN A 21 15.17 -11.57 -4.85
CA ASN A 21 13.99 -12.05 -4.11
C ASN A 21 13.63 -11.22 -2.87
N LYS A 22 14.05 -9.96 -2.80
CA LYS A 22 13.75 -9.04 -1.69
C LYS A 22 13.20 -7.72 -2.20
N MET A 23 12.25 -7.15 -1.47
CA MET A 23 11.79 -5.78 -1.71
C MET A 23 12.94 -4.80 -1.45
N VAL A 24 13.17 -3.88 -2.38
CA VAL A 24 14.18 -2.84 -2.26
C VAL A 24 13.54 -1.64 -1.56
N LEU A 25 13.70 -1.61 -0.24
CA LEU A 25 13.27 -0.50 0.61
C LEU A 25 14.50 0.20 1.19
N GLY A 26 14.44 1.53 1.27
CA GLY A 26 15.41 2.33 2.02
C GLY A 26 15.29 2.06 3.52
N ILE A 27 16.36 2.37 4.27
CA ILE A 27 16.49 2.08 5.70
C ILE A 27 15.34 2.62 6.58
N TRP A 28 14.62 3.64 6.12
CA TRP A 28 13.50 4.28 6.82
C TRP A 28 12.15 4.08 6.13
N GLN A 29 12.09 3.32 5.04
CA GLN A 29 10.84 3.09 4.32
C GLN A 29 10.04 1.99 5.01
N GLY A 30 8.76 2.26 5.26
CA GLY A 30 7.77 1.31 5.74
C GLY A 30 6.53 1.35 4.86
N ILE A 31 5.86 0.21 4.72
CA ILE A 31 4.59 0.11 3.99
C ILE A 31 3.47 0.11 5.02
N TYR A 32 2.52 1.03 4.86
CA TYR A 32 1.42 1.21 5.79
C TYR A 32 0.08 1.09 5.08
N LEU A 33 -0.86 0.39 5.72
CA LEU A 33 -2.27 0.46 5.38
C LEU A 33 -2.92 1.52 6.26
N PHE A 34 -3.38 2.61 5.66
CA PHE A 34 -4.02 3.70 6.39
C PHE A 34 -5.54 3.63 6.24
N GLU A 35 -6.23 3.15 7.28
CA GLU A 35 -7.70 3.09 7.31
C GLU A 35 -8.28 4.49 7.56
N HIS A 36 -9.13 4.94 6.65
CA HIS A 36 -9.75 6.26 6.73
C HIS A 36 -11.14 6.26 7.35
N ARG A 37 -11.73 5.08 7.59
CA ARG A 37 -13.00 4.91 8.31
C ARG A 37 -12.72 4.80 9.81
N VAL A 38 -13.67 5.30 10.61
CA VAL A 38 -13.61 5.22 12.07
C VAL A 38 -13.88 3.78 12.51
N ASP A 39 -14.90 3.16 11.91
CA ASP A 39 -15.25 1.78 12.25
C ASP A 39 -14.23 0.79 11.67
N PRO A 40 -13.98 -0.34 12.35
CA PRO A 40 -13.10 -1.39 11.84
C PRO A 40 -13.65 -1.99 10.54
N HIS A 41 -12.77 -2.20 9.56
CA HIS A 41 -13.10 -2.87 8.31
C HIS A 41 -12.08 -3.94 7.98
N LYS A 42 -12.54 -5.06 7.42
CA LYS A 42 -11.65 -6.04 6.80
C LYS A 42 -11.20 -5.51 5.44
N ARG A 43 -9.89 -5.43 5.24
CA ARG A 43 -9.27 -5.00 3.98
C ARG A 43 -8.54 -6.16 3.33
N ASN A 44 -8.58 -6.18 2.00
CA ASN A 44 -7.76 -7.08 1.19
C ASN A 44 -6.70 -6.23 0.49
N VAL A 45 -5.43 -6.57 0.68
CA VAL A 45 -4.32 -5.96 -0.05
C VAL A 45 -3.90 -6.98 -1.10
N LEU A 46 -3.97 -6.58 -2.37
CA LEU A 46 -3.58 -7.43 -3.48
C LEU A 46 -2.11 -7.18 -3.82
N LEU A 47 -1.38 -8.27 -4.06
CA LEU A 47 0.01 -8.24 -4.50
C LEU A 47 0.08 -8.84 -5.90
N HIS A 48 0.77 -8.15 -6.79
CA HIS A 48 1.14 -8.66 -8.10
C HIS A 48 2.66 -8.55 -8.24
N LEU A 49 3.31 -9.67 -8.52
CA LEU A 49 4.75 -9.75 -8.73
C LEU A 49 5.01 -10.01 -10.21
N LEU A 50 5.82 -9.16 -10.82
CA LEU A 50 6.20 -9.22 -12.22
C LEU A 50 7.73 -9.21 -12.31
N GLY A 51 8.30 -10.13 -13.09
CA GLY A 51 9.74 -10.29 -13.23
C GLY A 51 10.10 -11.69 -13.75
N GLU A 52 11.38 -11.90 -14.03
CA GLU A 52 11.98 -13.19 -14.36
C GLU A 52 12.79 -13.74 -13.18
#